data_AF-A0AAW2UU06-F1
#
_entry.id   AF-A0AAW2UU06-F1
#
_cell.length_a   1.000
_cell.length_b   1.000
_cell.length_c   1.000
_cell.angle_alpha   90.00
_cell.angle_beta   90.00
_cell.angle_gamma   90.00
#
_symmetry.space_group_name_H-M   'P 1'
#
loop_
_entity.id
_entity.type
_entity.pdbx_description
1 polymer ?
#
loop_
_entity_poly.entity_id
_entity_poly.type
_entity_poly.pdbx_seq_one_letter_code
_entity_poly.pdbx_strand_id
1 'polypeptide(L)'
;MDEAIRNEVIQCLRRNTYVFTWAPQDLEGIDPDVITHHLNIDPRVKPVKQKKRHFGPEKDKIIQAEINKLVAVGHVEEIQFPEWLSNVVLVPKPDGK
;
A
#
# COMPACT_ATOMS: atom_id res chain seq x y z
N MET A 1 21.66 2.69 -30.81
CA MET A 1 20.33 3.34 -30.74
C MET A 1 20.50 4.70 -31.35
N ASP A 2 19.68 5.06 -32.34
CA ASP A 2 19.74 6.37 -32.99
C ASP A 2 19.54 7.48 -31.94
N GLU A 3 20.38 8.51 -32.00
CA GLU A 3 20.38 9.62 -31.06
C GLU A 3 19.10 10.46 -31.19
N ALA A 4 18.51 10.50 -32.39
CA ALA A 4 17.20 11.11 -32.62
C ALA A 4 16.10 10.38 -31.84
N ILE A 5 16.04 9.04 -31.96
CA ILE A 5 15.06 8.21 -31.24
C ILE A 5 15.24 8.34 -29.73
N ARG A 6 16.49 8.35 -29.24
CA ARG A 6 16.77 8.55 -27.82
C ARG A 6 16.21 9.87 -27.30
N ASN A 7 16.40 10.96 -28.04
CA ASN A 7 15.91 12.28 -27.65
C ASN A 7 14.38 12.36 -27.68
N GLU A 8 13.74 11.74 -28.67
CA GLU A 8 12.29 11.65 -28.76
C GLU A 8 11.69 10.91 -27.55
N VAL A 9 12.27 9.77 -27.19
CA VAL A 9 11.84 9.00 -26.00
C VAL A 9 12.00 9.82 -24.72
N ILE A 10 13.13 10.52 -24.54
CA ILE A 10 13.35 11.36 -23.35
C ILE A 10 12.32 12.49 -23.28
N GLN A 11 12.00 13.14 -24.39
CA GLN A 11 10.98 14.19 -24.41
C GLN A 11 9.59 13.63 -24.07
N CYS A 12 9.24 12.45 -24.60
CA CYS A 12 7.99 11.77 -24.28
C CYS A 12 7.88 11.47 -22.78
N LEU A 13 8.92 10.88 -22.18
CA LEU A 13 8.94 10.58 -20.74
C LEU A 13 8.82 11.84 -19.88
N ARG A 14 9.53 12.92 -20.25
CA ARG A 14 9.45 14.22 -19.55
C ARG A 14 8.08 14.87 -19.65
N ARG A 15 7.39 14.69 -20.77
CA ARG A 15 6.03 15.22 -20.97
C ARG A 15 4.97 14.44 -20.19
N ASN A 16 5.22 13.16 -19.94
CA ASN A 16 4.32 12.23 -19.26
C ASN A 16 4.81 11.86 -17.86
N THR A 17 5.52 12.75 -17.16
CA THR A 17 6.05 12.48 -15.81
C THR A 17 4.98 12.13 -14.80
N TYR A 18 3.77 12.67 -14.97
CA TYR A 18 2.59 12.44 -14.13
C TYR A 18 2.00 11.03 -14.25
N VAL A 19 2.38 10.26 -15.27
CA VAL A 19 1.92 8.86 -15.44
C VAL A 19 2.70 7.91 -14.54
N PHE A 20 3.86 8.34 -14.04
CA PHE A 20 4.73 7.52 -13.20
C PHE A 20 4.54 7.85 -11.71
N THR A 21 4.69 6.82 -10.89
CA THR A 21 4.64 6.94 -9.43
C THR A 21 6.06 7.00 -8.88
N TRP A 22 6.56 8.20 -8.58
CA TRP A 22 7.92 8.42 -8.10
C TRP A 22 8.03 8.30 -6.58
N ALA A 23 6.94 8.60 -5.90
CA ALA A 23 6.78 8.52 -4.46
C ALA A 23 5.51 7.74 -4.10
N PRO A 24 5.40 7.19 -2.88
CA PRO A 24 4.19 6.51 -2.44
C PRO A 24 2.93 7.36 -2.56
N GLN A 25 3.06 8.68 -2.36
CA GLN A 25 1.97 9.66 -2.50
C GLN A 25 1.39 9.71 -3.92
N ASP A 26 2.19 9.40 -4.93
CA ASP A 26 1.77 9.42 -6.34
C ASP A 26 0.93 8.18 -6.70
N LEU A 27 0.87 7.17 -5.82
CA LEU A 27 -0.03 6.02 -5.96
C LEU A 27 -1.46 6.42 -5.60
N GLU A 28 -2.02 7.41 -6.29
CA GLU A 28 -3.45 7.66 -6.21
C GLU A 28 -4.14 6.45 -6.86
N GLY A 29 -4.85 5.68 -6.03
CA GLY A 29 -5.63 4.54 -6.51
C GLY A 29 -6.69 4.97 -7.52
N ILE A 30 -7.36 4.01 -8.13
CA ILE A 30 -8.56 4.33 -8.91
C ILE A 30 -9.65 4.79 -7.95
N ASP A 31 -10.35 5.87 -8.30
CA ASP A 31 -11.48 6.38 -7.54
C ASP A 31 -12.47 5.22 -7.22
N PRO A 32 -12.81 4.97 -5.94
CA PRO A 32 -13.76 3.94 -5.55
C PRO A 32 -15.13 4.05 -6.24
N ASP A 33 -15.54 5.26 -6.62
CA ASP A 33 -16.78 5.51 -7.36
C ASP A 33 -16.71 4.99 -8.81
N VAL A 34 -15.51 4.89 -9.37
CA VAL A 34 -15.27 4.32 -10.71
C VAL A 34 -15.28 2.80 -10.65
N ILE A 35 -14.48 2.22 -9.75
CA ILE A 35 -14.44 0.76 -9.57
C ILE A 35 -13.97 0.41 -8.16
N THR A 36 -14.73 -0.44 -7.49
CA THR A 36 -14.35 -1.02 -6.20
C THR A 36 -14.31 -2.55 -6.31
N HIS A 37 -13.26 -3.15 -5.74
CA HIS A 37 -13.18 -4.60 -5.62
C HIS A 37 -13.95 -5.09 -4.40
N HIS A 38 -14.89 -6.01 -4.61
CA HIS A 38 -15.56 -6.73 -3.54
C HIS A 38 -14.98 -8.13 -3.40
N LEU A 39 -14.56 -8.50 -2.18
CA LEU A 39 -14.18 -9.87 -1.88
C LEU A 39 -15.43 -10.76 -1.90
N ASN A 40 -15.46 -11.75 -2.80
CA ASN A 40 -16.55 -12.72 -2.89
C ASN A 40 -16.38 -13.82 -1.82
N ILE A 41 -16.80 -13.52 -0.58
CA ILE A 41 -16.71 -14.42 0.57
C ILE A 41 -18.04 -15.17 0.73
N ASP A 42 -17.99 -16.47 1.02
CA ASP A 42 -19.18 -17.25 1.38
C ASP A 42 -19.83 -16.66 2.66
N PRO A 43 -21.09 -16.20 2.61
CA PRO A 43 -21.78 -15.60 3.75
C PRO A 43 -21.92 -16.52 4.97
N ARG A 44 -21.71 -17.84 4.80
CA ARG A 44 -21.76 -18.82 5.89
C ARG A 44 -20.48 -18.84 6.72
N VAL A 45 -19.39 -18.26 6.22
CA VAL A 45 -18.10 -18.22 6.91
C VAL A 45 -18.16 -17.17 8.02
N LYS A 46 -17.85 -17.59 9.24
CA LYS A 46 -17.81 -16.69 10.40
C LYS A 46 -16.54 -15.82 10.37
N PRO A 47 -16.65 -14.52 10.65
CA PRO A 47 -15.49 -13.65 10.82
C PRO A 47 -14.53 -14.15 11.91
N VAL A 48 -13.23 -14.00 11.66
CA VAL A 48 -12.18 -14.39 12.60
C VAL A 48 -11.46 -13.15 13.12
N LYS A 49 -11.44 -12.98 14.44
CA LYS A 49 -10.61 -11.99 15.13
C LYS A 49 -9.41 -12.67 15.77
N GLN A 50 -8.24 -12.54 15.14
CA GLN A 50 -7.00 -13.04 15.73
C GLN A 50 -6.63 -12.22 16.96
N LYS A 51 -6.18 -12.89 18.02
CA LYS A 51 -5.61 -12.23 19.20
C LYS A 51 -4.37 -11.43 18.80
N LYS A 52 -4.29 -10.17 19.22
CA LYS A 52 -3.16 -9.28 18.97
C LYS A 52 -1.85 -9.91 19.47
N ARG A 53 -0.85 -9.99 18.60
CA ARG A 53 0.51 -10.42 18.95
C ARG A 53 1.30 -9.26 19.56
N HIS A 54 2.14 -9.59 20.54
CA HIS A 54 3.12 -8.66 21.11
C HIS A 54 4.46 -8.86 20.39
N PHE A 55 5.04 -7.79 19.84
CA PHE A 55 6.30 -7.87 19.10
C PHE A 55 7.50 -7.30 19.86
N GLY A 56 7.25 -6.61 20.98
CA GLY A 56 8.27 -5.89 21.72
C GLY A 56 8.51 -4.47 21.16
N PRO A 57 9.11 -3.58 21.97
CA PRO A 57 9.11 -2.14 21.71
C PRO A 57 9.84 -1.73 20.43
N GLU A 58 10.88 -2.45 20.02
CA GLU A 58 11.64 -2.14 18.80
C GLU A 58 10.81 -2.43 17.55
N LYS A 59 10.20 -3.62 17.48
CA LYS A 59 9.36 -4.04 16.36
C LYS A 59 8.06 -3.23 16.31
N ASP A 60 7.48 -2.90 17.45
CA ASP A 60 6.28 -2.06 17.53
C ASP A 60 6.55 -0.67 16.92
N LYS A 61 7.74 -0.07 17.12
CA LYS A 61 8.10 1.20 16.48
C LYS A 61 8.14 1.10 14.95
N ILE A 62 8.70 0.01 14.42
CA ILE A 62 8.75 -0.23 12.96
C ILE A 62 7.33 -0.36 12.40
N ILE A 63 6.48 -1.15 13.07
CA ILE A 63 5.08 -1.34 12.68
C ILE A 63 4.35 0.01 12.69
N GLN A 64 4.49 0.81 13.74
CA GLN A 64 3.83 2.12 13.84
C GLN A 64 4.33 3.10 12.77
N ALA A 65 5.62 3.12 12.46
CA ALA A 65 6.17 3.98 11.42
C ALA A 65 5.58 3.63 10.04
N GLU A 66 5.47 2.35 9.69
CA GLU A 66 4.89 1.93 8.41
C GLU A 66 3.37 2.19 8.36
N ILE A 67 2.63 1.93 9.45
CA ILE A 67 1.20 2.26 9.52
C ILE A 67 0.99 3.76 9.31
N ASN A 68 1.72 4.62 10.02
CA ASN A 68 1.60 6.06 9.88
C ASN A 68 1.88 6.53 8.45
N LYS A 69 2.85 5.91 7.78
CA LYS A 69 3.15 6.19 6.37
C LYS A 69 1.99 5.80 5.45
N LEU A 70 1.38 4.63 5.65
CA LEU A 70 0.23 4.18 4.85
C LEU A 70 -1.01 5.04 5.11
N VAL A 71 -1.25 5.46 6.35
CA VAL A 71 -2.34 6.37 6.73
C VAL A 71 -2.12 7.75 6.09
N ALA A 72 -0.90 8.28 6.13
CA ALA A 72 -0.59 9.60 5.56
C ALA A 72 -0.82 9.68 4.05
N VAL A 73 -0.74 8.55 3.34
CA VAL A 73 -1.00 8.44 1.90
C VAL A 73 -2.47 8.03 1.62
N GLY A 74 -3.26 7.75 2.65
CA GLY A 74 -4.67 7.36 2.50
C GLY A 74 -4.87 5.92 1.98
N HIS A 75 -3.84 5.07 2.02
CA HIS A 75 -3.96 3.66 1.61
C HIS A 75 -4.65 2.79 2.66
N VAL A 76 -4.60 3.20 3.93
CA VAL A 76 -5.28 2.52 5.03
C VAL A 76 -6.01 3.54 5.88
N GLU A 77 -7.13 3.12 6.44
CA GLU A 77 -7.98 3.94 7.31
C GLU A 77 -8.28 3.22 8.62
N GLU A 78 -8.66 3.99 9.64
CA GLU A 78 -9.08 3.43 10.92
C GLU A 78 -10.53 2.94 10.83
N ILE A 79 -10.77 1.69 11.26
CA ILE A 79 -12.10 1.09 11.32
C ILE A 79 -12.50 0.83 12.78
N GLN A 80 -13.74 1.18 13.11
CA GLN A 80 -14.32 0.91 14.43
C GLN A 80 -15.00 -0.47 14.45
N PHE A 81 -14.75 -1.24 15.51
CA PHE A 81 -15.36 -2.55 15.78
C PHE A 81 -15.24 -3.58 14.64
N PRO A 82 -14.03 -3.88 14.12
CA PRO A 82 -13.87 -4.80 13.00
C PRO A 82 -14.31 -6.22 13.36
N GLU A 83 -15.05 -6.88 12.45
CA GLU A 83 -15.42 -8.29 12.58
C GLU A 83 -14.27 -9.25 12.21
N TRP A 84 -13.41 -8.81 11.29
CA TRP A 84 -12.22 -9.52 10.83
C TRP A 84 -10.97 -8.82 11.36
N LEU A 85 -10.07 -9.57 12.01
CA LEU A 85 -8.79 -9.02 12.47
C LEU A 85 -7.68 -10.04 12.24
N SER A 86 -6.65 -9.62 11.51
CA SER A 86 -5.42 -10.39 11.31
C SER A 86 -4.23 -9.70 11.97
N ASN A 87 -3.27 -10.50 12.44
CA ASN A 87 -2.01 -9.95 12.94
C ASN A 87 -1.11 -9.49 11.79
N VAL A 88 -0.37 -8.41 12.03
CA VAL A 88 0.73 -7.98 11.15
C VAL A 88 1.89 -8.97 11.22
N VAL A 89 2.62 -9.10 10.13
CA VAL A 89 3.82 -9.94 10.05
C VAL A 89 4.96 -9.08 9.53
N LEU A 90 6.04 -9.00 10.32
CA LEU A 90 7.25 -8.33 9.91
C LEU A 90 8.10 -9.27 9.06
N VAL A 91 8.48 -8.80 7.88
CA VAL A 91 9.34 -9.52 6.94
C VAL A 91 10.55 -8.63 6.65
N PRO A 92 11.79 -9.11 6.90
CA PRO A 92 12.99 -8.35 6.58
C PRO A 92 13.12 -8.22 5.06
N LYS A 93 13.33 -7.00 4.55
CA LYS A 93 13.64 -6.81 3.13
C LYS A 93 15.13 -7.10 2.89
N PRO A 94 15.50 -7.51 1.66
CA PRO A 94 16.90 -7.77 1.29
C PRO A 94 17.84 -6.59 1.59
N ASP A 95 17.30 -5.37 1.56
CA ASP A 95 18.04 -4.12 1.73
C ASP A 95 18.36 -3.79 3.21
N GLY A 96 18.00 -4.68 4.15
CA GLY A 96 18.26 -4.48 5.58
C GLY A 96 17.41 -3.41 6.26
N LYS A 97 16.38 -2.91 5.57
CA LYS A 97 15.34 -2.02 6.11
C LYS A 97 14.02 -2.75 6.33
#